data_AF-A0A5K0YMS8-F1
#
_entry.id   AF-A0A5K0YMS8-F1
#
_cell.length_a   1.000
_cell.length_b   1.000
_cell.length_c   1.000
_cell.angle_alpha   90.00
_cell.angle_beta   90.00
_cell.angle_gamma   90.00
#
_symmetry.space_group_name_H-M   'P 1'
#
loop_
_entity.id
_entity.type
_entity.pdbx_description
1 polymer ?
#
loop_
_entity_poly.entity_id
_entity_poly.type
_entity_poly.pdbx_seq_one_letter_code
_entity_poly.pdbx_strand_id
1 'polypeptide(L)'
;QEHKLIPLIIRRVLDCMNKMTPVDVAKYPVGLDSRVNYTMKLLDLEACDVRMIGIHGPGGIGKTTVAKATFNKIGSRFEARCFISNVKNTAKQFNGLVSLQKRLITEVLKDRHSSINDVSEGISQIKRRIYSKRVLIVLDDVDDNEQLNALVGSQSWFCQGSRIIITTRNEHILN
;
A
#
# COMPACT_ATOMS: atom_id res chain seq x y z
N GLN A 1 36.84 17.25 -2.72
CA GLN A 1 35.56 16.73 -3.25
C GLN A 1 34.92 15.66 -2.35
N GLU A 2 35.64 15.04 -1.41
CA GLU A 2 35.11 13.98 -0.51
C GLU A 2 34.11 14.45 0.58
N HIS A 3 34.20 15.71 1.03
CA HIS A 3 33.35 16.23 2.12
C HIS A 3 31.85 16.31 1.81
N LYS A 4 31.44 16.23 0.53
CA LYS A 4 30.03 16.20 0.12
C LYS A 4 29.47 14.78 -0.05
N LEU A 5 30.33 13.76 -0.11
CA LEU A 5 29.93 12.39 -0.39
C LEU A 5 29.35 11.70 0.85
N ILE A 6 29.96 11.92 2.03
CA ILE A 6 29.52 11.33 3.30
C ILE A 6 28.08 11.75 3.67
N PRO A 7 27.70 13.04 3.62
CA PRO A 7 26.31 13.44 3.92
C PRO A 7 25.29 12.85 2.93
N LEU A 8 25.66 12.70 1.66
CA LEU A 8 24.82 12.08 0.63
C LEU A 8 24.60 10.58 0.90
N ILE A 9 25.64 9.85 1.30
CA ILE A 9 25.54 8.43 1.66
C ILE A 9 24.68 8.26 2.91
N ILE A 10 24.91 9.05 3.97
CA ILE A 10 24.12 9.00 5.21
C ILE A 10 22.64 9.25 4.91
N ARG A 11 22.33 10.28 4.12
CA ARG A 11 20.95 10.59 3.72
C ARG A 11 20.31 9.44 2.95
N ARG A 12 21.03 8.84 2.01
CA ARG A 12 20.53 7.70 1.22
C ARG A 12 20.28 6.46 2.08
N VAL A 13 21.18 6.16 3.03
CA VAL A 13 21.01 5.05 3.98
C VAL A 13 19.81 5.30 4.89
N LEU A 14 19.67 6.50 5.45
CA LEU A 14 18.52 6.88 6.27
C LEU A 14 17.20 6.81 5.49
N ASP A 15 17.19 7.28 4.23
CA ASP A 15 16.01 7.19 3.37
C ASP A 15 15.65 5.73 3.06
N CYS A 16 16.63 4.86 2.85
CA CYS A 16 16.42 3.41 2.70
C CYS A 16 15.87 2.77 3.97
N MET A 17 16.40 3.13 5.15
CA MET A 17 15.94 2.60 6.44
C MET A 17 14.53 3.08 6.77
N ASN A 18 14.22 4.36 6.57
CA ASN A 18 12.88 4.93 6.77
C ASN A 18 11.84 4.32 5.82
N LYS A 19 12.23 3.95 4.60
CA LYS A 19 11.36 3.21 3.67
C LYS A 19 11.06 1.79 4.17
N MET A 20 11.89 1.22 5.03
CA MET A 20 11.84 -0.17 5.47
C MET A 20 11.27 -0.38 6.88
N THR A 21 10.81 0.67 7.57
CA THR A 21 10.19 0.53 8.90
C THR A 21 9.05 -0.49 8.86
N PRO A 22 9.15 -1.62 9.58
CA PRO A 22 8.13 -2.65 9.54
C PRO A 22 6.85 -2.14 10.23
N VAL A 23 5.70 -2.58 9.72
CA VAL A 23 4.43 -2.41 10.45
C VAL A 23 4.34 -3.47 11.55
N ASP A 24 3.75 -3.12 12.68
CA ASP A 24 3.62 -4.03 13.83
C ASP A 24 2.74 -5.25 13.50
N VAL A 25 3.33 -6.45 13.64
CA VAL A 25 2.70 -7.75 13.43
C VAL A 25 2.57 -8.45 14.79
N ALA A 26 1.53 -9.29 14.94
CA ALA A 26 1.35 -10.08 16.15
C ALA A 26 2.63 -10.84 16.56
N LYS A 27 2.94 -10.83 17.86
CA LYS A 27 4.21 -11.38 18.41
C LYS A 27 4.38 -12.89 18.23
N TYR A 28 3.29 -13.65 18.28
CA TYR A 28 3.31 -15.13 18.22
C TYR A 28 2.23 -15.69 17.30
N PRO A 29 2.32 -15.48 15.97
CA PRO A 29 1.25 -15.87 15.06
C PRO A 29 1.45 -17.32 14.58
N VAL A 30 0.52 -18.21 14.91
CA VAL A 30 0.53 -19.61 14.46
C VAL A 30 0.00 -19.70 13.02
N GLY A 31 0.68 -20.50 12.17
CA GLY A 31 0.25 -20.75 10.78
C GLY A 31 0.25 -19.50 9.90
N LEU A 32 1.04 -18.48 10.24
CA LEU A 32 1.15 -17.26 9.45
C LEU A 32 2.00 -17.47 8.19
N ASP A 33 3.09 -18.21 8.29
CA ASP A 33 4.04 -18.39 7.18
C ASP A 33 3.41 -19.06 5.97
N SER A 34 2.58 -20.08 6.18
CA SER A 34 1.86 -20.75 5.08
C SER A 34 0.93 -19.79 4.34
N ARG A 35 0.18 -18.96 5.08
CA ARG A 35 -0.73 -17.95 4.52
C ARG A 35 0.03 -16.84 3.81
N VAL A 36 1.13 -16.34 4.37
CA VAL A 36 2.01 -15.35 3.71
C VAL A 36 2.60 -15.93 2.43
N ASN A 37 3.09 -17.16 2.46
CA ASN A 37 3.64 -17.82 1.27
C ASN A 37 2.57 -18.03 0.19
N TYR A 38 1.33 -18.38 0.58
CA TYR A 38 0.21 -18.44 -0.36
C TYR A 38 -0.09 -17.08 -0.98
N THR A 39 -0.17 -16.01 -0.19
CA THR A 39 -0.34 -14.64 -0.68
C THR A 39 0.79 -14.25 -1.64
N MET A 40 2.05 -14.57 -1.32
CA MET A 40 3.19 -14.30 -2.19
C MET A 40 3.11 -15.05 -3.54
N LYS A 41 2.58 -16.28 -3.57
CA LYS A 41 2.36 -17.01 -4.82
C LYS A 41 1.32 -16.31 -5.70
N LEU A 42 0.22 -15.83 -5.13
CA LEU A 42 -0.78 -15.06 -5.87
C LEU A 42 -0.22 -13.74 -6.41
N LEU A 43 0.64 -13.09 -5.61
CA LEU A 43 1.31 -11.86 -6.02
C LEU A 43 2.34 -12.09 -7.12
N ASP A 44 3.04 -13.22 -7.15
CA ASP A 44 4.05 -13.58 -8.17
C ASP A 44 4.96 -12.41 -8.53
N LEU A 45 5.97 -12.18 -7.70
CA LEU A 45 6.80 -10.97 -7.78
C LEU A 45 7.66 -10.87 -9.05
N GLU A 46 7.76 -11.97 -9.81
CA GLU A 46 8.53 -12.06 -11.05
C GLU A 46 7.68 -11.79 -12.30
N ALA A 47 6.34 -11.76 -12.18
CA ALA A 47 5.47 -11.42 -13.29
C ALA A 47 5.55 -9.93 -13.69
N CYS A 48 5.64 -9.68 -15.01
CA CYS A 48 5.71 -8.34 -15.60
C CYS A 48 4.32 -7.68 -15.80
N ASP A 49 3.43 -7.82 -14.82
CA ASP A 49 2.06 -7.30 -14.82
C ASP A 49 1.79 -6.42 -13.60
N VAL A 50 0.57 -5.86 -13.50
CA VAL A 50 0.04 -5.27 -12.26
C VAL A 50 -0.92 -6.27 -11.64
N ARG A 51 -0.76 -6.59 -10.35
CA ARG A 51 -1.70 -7.48 -9.65
C ARG A 51 -2.35 -6.79 -8.47
N MET A 52 -3.67 -6.90 -8.43
CA MET A 52 -4.53 -6.52 -7.30
C MET A 52 -5.12 -7.81 -6.75
N ILE A 53 -4.89 -8.10 -5.48
CA ILE A 53 -5.45 -9.29 -4.83
C ILE A 53 -6.25 -8.88 -3.60
N GLY A 54 -7.33 -9.63 -3.35
CA GLY A 54 -8.12 -9.50 -2.14
C GLY A 54 -7.83 -10.61 -1.15
N ILE A 55 -7.77 -10.25 0.13
CA ILE A 55 -7.82 -11.18 1.27
C ILE A 55 -9.15 -10.91 1.96
N HIS A 56 -10.10 -11.84 1.82
CA HIS A 56 -11.44 -11.72 2.42
C HIS A 56 -11.71 -12.80 3.46
N GLY A 57 -12.80 -12.63 4.21
CA GLY A 57 -13.27 -13.58 5.22
C GLY A 57 -13.78 -12.91 6.50
N PRO A 58 -14.26 -13.71 7.47
CA PRO A 58 -14.86 -13.21 8.71
C PRO A 58 -13.93 -12.32 9.55
N GLY A 59 -14.52 -11.58 10.50
CA GLY A 59 -13.77 -10.85 11.52
C GLY A 59 -12.89 -11.81 12.35
N GLY A 60 -11.72 -11.35 12.79
CA GLY A 60 -10.85 -12.13 13.68
C GLY A 60 -9.98 -13.21 13.01
N ILE A 61 -10.22 -13.57 11.74
CA ILE A 61 -9.46 -14.65 11.06
C ILE A 61 -7.98 -14.32 10.75
N GLY A 62 -7.57 -13.06 10.96
CA GLY A 62 -6.18 -12.62 10.80
C GLY A 62 -5.79 -12.06 9.44
N LYS A 63 -6.74 -11.58 8.63
CA LYS A 63 -6.47 -10.95 7.30
C LYS A 63 -5.43 -9.82 7.38
N THR A 64 -5.65 -8.88 8.29
CA THR A 64 -4.73 -7.76 8.56
C THR A 64 -3.33 -8.28 8.93
N THR A 65 -3.24 -9.33 9.75
CA THR A 65 -1.96 -9.93 10.15
C THR A 65 -1.21 -10.50 8.94
N VAL A 66 -1.90 -11.23 8.05
CA VAL A 66 -1.31 -11.77 6.81
C VAL A 66 -0.85 -10.64 5.89
N ALA A 67 -1.67 -9.60 5.72
CA ALA A 67 -1.34 -8.47 4.86
C ALA A 67 -0.12 -7.69 5.38
N LYS A 68 -0.06 -7.41 6.69
CA LYS A 68 1.09 -6.75 7.34
C LYS A 68 2.38 -7.58 7.23
N ALA A 69 2.31 -8.88 7.49
CA ALA A 69 3.47 -9.76 7.39
C ALA A 69 3.98 -9.85 5.94
N THR A 70 3.07 -9.96 4.97
CA THR A 70 3.43 -9.92 3.55
C THR A 70 4.08 -8.59 3.18
N PHE A 71 3.49 -7.46 3.58
CA PHE A 71 4.02 -6.13 3.34
C PHE A 71 5.44 -5.92 3.87
N ASN A 72 5.73 -6.43 5.08
CA ASN A 72 7.06 -6.39 5.65
C ASN A 72 8.04 -7.29 4.86
N LYS A 73 7.60 -8.49 4.48
CA LYS A 73 8.45 -9.49 3.81
C LYS A 73 8.90 -9.07 2.42
N ILE A 74 8.03 -8.43 1.64
CA ILE A 74 8.31 -8.13 0.21
C ILE A 74 8.57 -6.65 -0.08
N GLY A 75 8.34 -5.77 0.90
CA GLY A 75 8.35 -4.32 0.71
C GLY A 75 9.67 -3.76 0.16
N SER A 76 10.79 -4.43 0.42
CA SER A 76 12.11 -4.06 -0.10
C SER A 76 12.28 -4.19 -1.61
N ARG A 77 11.39 -4.95 -2.29
CA ARG A 77 11.44 -5.19 -3.74
C ARG A 77 10.73 -4.12 -4.57
N PHE A 78 10.22 -3.07 -3.92
CA PHE A 78 9.44 -2.00 -4.54
C PHE A 78 10.10 -0.64 -4.32
N GLU A 79 9.92 0.28 -5.26
CA GLU A 79 10.50 1.62 -5.19
C GLU A 79 9.79 2.49 -4.13
N ALA A 80 8.50 2.20 -3.93
CA ALA A 80 7.69 2.80 -2.89
C ALA A 80 6.66 1.80 -2.36
N ARG A 81 6.30 1.94 -1.09
CA ARG A 81 5.29 1.11 -0.45
C ARG A 81 4.43 1.92 0.50
N CYS A 82 3.15 1.57 0.61
CA CYS A 82 2.21 2.24 1.50
C CYS A 82 1.29 1.20 2.15
N PHE A 83 1.17 1.26 3.49
CA PHE A 83 0.18 0.51 4.24
C PHE A 83 -0.82 1.50 4.82
N ILE A 84 -2.10 1.35 4.45
CA ILE A 84 -3.20 2.15 4.95
C ILE A 84 -4.12 1.24 5.77
N SER A 85 -4.05 1.40 7.09
CA SER A 85 -4.91 0.71 8.05
C SER A 85 -6.28 1.35 8.16
N ASN A 86 -7.30 0.55 8.48
CA ASN A 86 -8.59 1.03 8.96
C ASN A 86 -9.35 1.92 7.95
N VAL A 87 -9.28 1.57 6.66
CA VAL A 87 -9.83 2.36 5.55
C VAL A 87 -11.31 2.66 5.78
N LYS A 88 -12.11 1.64 6.11
CA LYS A 88 -13.54 1.75 6.44
C LYS A 88 -13.86 2.88 7.41
N ASN A 89 -13.17 2.93 8.54
CA ASN A 89 -13.50 3.90 9.59
C ASN A 89 -12.90 5.27 9.30
N THR A 90 -11.71 5.35 8.69
CA THR A 90 -11.13 6.63 8.30
C THR A 90 -11.95 7.29 7.19
N ALA A 91 -12.46 6.54 6.21
CA ALA A 91 -13.27 7.08 5.12
C ALA A 91 -14.56 7.77 5.61
N LYS A 92 -15.13 7.32 6.73
CA LYS A 92 -16.35 7.88 7.34
C LYS A 92 -16.14 9.18 8.09
N GLN A 93 -14.89 9.59 8.33
CA GLN A 93 -14.59 10.86 8.98
C GLN A 93 -14.78 12.03 8.02
N PHE A 94 -14.92 13.25 8.55
CA PHE A 94 -14.95 14.46 7.74
C PHE A 94 -13.69 14.55 6.86
N ASN A 95 -13.86 14.65 5.55
CA ASN A 95 -12.78 14.59 4.55
C ASN A 95 -11.91 13.32 4.62
N GLY A 96 -12.47 12.20 5.10
CA GLY A 96 -11.77 10.94 5.31
C GLY A 96 -11.06 10.40 4.07
N LEU A 97 -11.76 10.31 2.94
CA LEU A 97 -11.17 9.86 1.67
C LEU A 97 -10.03 10.77 1.19
N VAL A 98 -10.19 12.09 1.29
CA VAL A 98 -9.14 13.05 0.94
C VAL A 98 -7.90 12.87 1.83
N SER A 99 -8.10 12.60 3.12
CA SER A 99 -7.00 12.28 4.05
C SER A 99 -6.25 11.01 3.65
N LEU A 100 -6.97 9.97 3.24
CA LEU A 100 -6.39 8.71 2.76
C LEU A 100 -5.59 8.90 1.45
N GLN A 101 -6.11 9.71 0.52
CA GLN A 101 -5.39 10.06 -0.72
C GLN A 101 -4.11 10.85 -0.44
N LYS A 102 -4.15 11.84 0.46
CA LYS A 102 -2.97 12.60 0.90
C LYS A 102 -1.91 11.69 1.52
N ARG A 103 -2.33 10.71 2.33
CA ARG A 103 -1.43 9.68 2.88
C ARG A 103 -0.78 8.85 1.79
N LEU A 104 -1.55 8.37 0.81
CA LEU A 104 -1.02 7.59 -0.30
C LEU A 104 0.02 8.39 -1.11
N ILE A 105 -0.30 9.63 -1.46
CA ILE A 105 0.59 10.55 -2.17
C ILE A 105 1.87 10.81 -1.38
N THR A 106 1.74 11.10 -0.08
CA THR A 106 2.89 11.35 0.79
C THR A 106 3.81 10.14 0.87
N GLU A 107 3.25 8.93 1.03
CA GLU A 107 4.05 7.72 1.20
C GLU A 107 4.68 7.23 -0.10
N VAL A 108 3.93 7.28 -1.20
CA VAL A 108 4.34 6.72 -2.49
C VAL A 108 5.11 7.73 -3.34
N LEU A 109 4.59 8.95 -3.43
CA LEU A 109 5.15 9.99 -4.29
C LEU A 109 6.21 10.84 -3.56
N LYS A 110 6.27 10.76 -2.23
CA LYS A 110 7.14 11.59 -1.37
C LYS A 110 6.90 13.09 -1.52
N ASP A 111 5.69 13.44 -1.96
CA ASP A 111 5.23 14.83 -2.06
C ASP A 111 4.40 15.18 -0.83
N ARG A 112 5.04 15.90 0.10
CA ARG A 112 4.42 16.39 1.35
C ARG A 112 3.66 17.71 1.17
N HIS A 113 3.80 18.34 0.01
CA HIS A 113 3.23 19.66 -0.28
C HIS A 113 2.04 19.59 -1.24
N SER A 114 1.71 18.40 -1.73
CA SER A 114 0.50 18.15 -2.51
C SER A 114 -0.74 18.65 -1.76
N SER A 115 -1.31 19.75 -2.24
CA SER A 115 -2.66 20.17 -1.89
C SER A 115 -3.65 19.35 -2.72
N ILE A 116 -4.65 18.81 -2.05
CA ILE A 116 -5.83 18.21 -2.67
C ILE A 116 -7.03 18.81 -1.95
N ASN A 117 -7.95 19.36 -2.73
CA ASN A 117 -9.16 20.02 -2.26
C ASN A 117 -10.33 19.04 -2.18
N ASP A 118 -10.40 18.06 -3.08
CA ASP A 118 -11.47 17.06 -3.14
C ASP A 118 -10.99 15.69 -3.65
N VAL A 119 -11.88 14.69 -3.59
CA VAL A 119 -11.58 13.30 -3.96
C VAL A 119 -11.20 13.15 -5.44
N SER A 120 -11.83 13.92 -6.33
CA SER A 120 -11.59 13.86 -7.78
C SER A 120 -10.21 14.39 -8.14
N GLU A 121 -9.83 15.53 -7.55
CA GLU A 121 -8.48 16.07 -7.66
C GLU A 121 -7.44 15.05 -7.13
N GLY A 122 -7.74 14.40 -6.01
CA GLY A 122 -6.87 13.37 -5.45
C GLY A 122 -6.68 12.17 -6.37
N ILE A 123 -7.75 11.67 -6.99
CA ILE A 123 -7.70 10.59 -7.99
C ILE A 123 -6.80 10.99 -9.16
N SER A 124 -7.00 12.19 -9.71
CA SER A 124 -6.23 12.69 -10.85
C SER A 124 -4.74 12.78 -10.52
N GLN A 125 -4.39 13.28 -9.34
CA GLN A 125 -3.00 13.38 -8.88
C GLN A 125 -2.36 12.02 -8.67
N ILE A 126 -3.07 11.07 -8.03
CA ILE A 126 -2.59 9.71 -7.82
C ILE A 126 -2.33 9.05 -9.18
N LYS A 127 -3.34 8.99 -10.05
CA LYS A 127 -3.26 8.33 -11.36
C LYS A 127 -2.13 8.86 -12.22
N ARG A 128 -1.97 10.19 -12.30
CA ARG A 128 -0.94 10.84 -13.13
C ARG A 128 0.48 10.51 -12.69
N ARG A 129 0.70 10.33 -11.39
CA ARG A 129 2.06 10.28 -10.81
C ARG A 129 2.48 8.86 -10.43
N ILE A 130 1.55 8.02 -10.00
CA ILE A 130 1.83 6.69 -9.46
C ILE A 130 2.32 5.70 -10.53
N TYR A 131 1.93 5.90 -11.80
CA TYR A 131 2.38 5.11 -12.94
C TYR A 131 3.91 5.14 -13.14
N SER A 132 4.62 6.11 -12.57
CA SER A 132 6.08 6.21 -12.71
C SER A 132 6.89 5.30 -11.77
N LYS A 133 6.24 4.58 -10.84
CA LYS A 133 6.93 3.82 -9.80
C LYS A 133 6.35 2.44 -9.63
N ARG A 134 7.22 1.44 -9.45
CA ARG A 134 6.84 0.10 -9.02
C ARG A 134 6.44 0.14 -7.54
N VAL A 135 5.14 -0.01 -7.25
CA VAL A 135 4.60 0.20 -5.89
C VAL A 135 4.06 -1.07 -5.24
N LEU A 136 4.16 -1.11 -3.90
CA LEU A 136 3.42 -2.05 -3.06
C LEU A 136 2.42 -1.30 -2.19
N ILE A 137 1.12 -1.50 -2.41
CA ILE A 137 0.07 -0.84 -1.63
C ILE A 137 -0.74 -1.89 -0.88
N VAL A 138 -1.03 -1.63 0.40
CA VAL A 138 -1.98 -2.40 1.20
C VAL A 138 -3.07 -1.47 1.69
N LEU A 139 -4.31 -1.81 1.34
CA LEU A 139 -5.52 -1.19 1.89
C LEU A 139 -6.18 -2.18 2.85
N ASP A 140 -6.20 -1.85 4.13
CA ASP A 140 -6.71 -2.73 5.17
C ASP A 140 -8.08 -2.28 5.68
N ASP A 141 -8.99 -3.25 5.79
CA ASP A 141 -10.39 -3.11 6.20
C ASP A 141 -11.20 -2.19 5.27
N VAL A 142 -11.20 -2.51 3.98
CA VAL A 142 -12.06 -1.85 2.96
C VAL A 142 -13.45 -2.47 3.01
N ASP A 143 -14.50 -1.65 3.01
CA ASP A 143 -15.90 -2.11 3.02
C ASP A 143 -16.81 -1.46 1.98
N ASP A 144 -16.28 -0.59 1.13
CA ASP A 144 -17.04 0.12 0.09
C ASP A 144 -16.21 0.32 -1.20
N ASN A 145 -16.88 0.26 -2.37
CA ASN A 145 -16.24 0.45 -3.68
C ASN A 145 -15.78 1.89 -3.92
N GLU A 146 -16.43 2.88 -3.33
CA GLU A 146 -15.98 4.28 -3.35
C GLU A 146 -14.57 4.41 -2.77
N GLN A 147 -14.26 3.65 -1.71
CA GLN A 147 -12.94 3.63 -1.08
C GLN A 147 -11.87 3.08 -2.03
N LEU A 148 -12.17 1.98 -2.76
CA LEU A 148 -11.26 1.43 -3.76
C LEU A 148 -11.06 2.40 -4.92
N ASN A 149 -12.16 2.92 -5.47
CA ASN A 149 -12.15 3.84 -6.60
C ASN A 149 -11.40 5.13 -6.28
N ALA A 150 -11.48 5.62 -5.03
CA ALA A 150 -10.77 6.81 -4.58
C ALA A 150 -9.26 6.59 -4.39
N LEU A 151 -8.81 5.37 -4.08
CA LEU A 151 -7.43 5.10 -3.65
C LEU A 151 -6.58 4.36 -4.68
N VAL A 152 -7.13 3.32 -5.30
CA VAL A 152 -6.39 2.42 -6.20
C VAL A 152 -7.08 2.20 -7.55
N GLY A 153 -8.36 2.55 -7.68
CA GLY A 153 -9.07 2.53 -8.96
C GLY A 153 -8.92 1.21 -9.70
N SER A 154 -8.24 1.26 -10.86
CA SER A 154 -7.97 0.09 -11.69
C SER A 154 -6.48 -0.14 -11.91
N GLN A 155 -6.13 -1.34 -12.38
CA GLN A 155 -4.74 -1.73 -12.66
C GLN A 155 -4.02 -0.77 -13.62
N SER A 156 -4.75 -0.08 -14.50
CA SER A 156 -4.17 0.87 -15.46
C SER A 156 -3.57 2.13 -14.83
N TRP A 157 -3.77 2.35 -13.53
CA TRP A 157 -3.14 3.44 -12.80
C TRP A 157 -1.66 3.18 -12.51
N PHE A 158 -1.22 1.92 -12.54
CA PHE A 158 0.09 1.49 -12.06
C PHE A 158 0.97 0.97 -13.19
N CYS A 159 2.29 1.08 -13.04
CA CYS A 159 3.22 0.41 -13.95
C CYS A 159 3.42 -1.06 -13.60
N GLN A 160 3.95 -1.80 -14.58
CA GLN A 160 4.32 -3.20 -14.47
C GLN A 160 5.18 -3.48 -13.23
N GLY A 161 4.95 -4.64 -12.62
CA GLY A 161 5.60 -5.08 -11.39
C GLY A 161 4.97 -4.54 -10.11
N SER A 162 3.95 -3.66 -10.19
CA SER A 162 3.23 -3.14 -9.03
C SER A 162 2.28 -4.18 -8.42
N ARG A 163 2.13 -4.15 -7.09
CA ARG A 163 1.32 -5.10 -6.33
C ARG A 163 0.42 -4.38 -5.34
N ILE A 164 -0.86 -4.71 -5.33
CA ILE A 164 -1.86 -4.12 -4.45
C ILE A 164 -2.55 -5.25 -3.69
N ILE A 165 -2.68 -5.09 -2.39
CA ILE A 165 -3.36 -6.04 -1.50
C ILE A 165 -4.52 -5.29 -0.83
N ILE A 166 -5.71 -5.86 -0.90
CA ILE A 166 -6.92 -5.35 -0.25
C ILE A 166 -7.32 -6.35 0.82
N THR A 167 -7.55 -5.91 2.05
CA THR A 167 -8.24 -6.73 3.05
C THR A 167 -9.67 -6.25 3.21
N THR A 168 -10.62 -7.18 3.21
CA THR A 168 -12.04 -6.87 3.36
C THR A 168 -12.78 -7.99 4.09
N ARG A 169 -13.96 -7.69 4.65
CA ARG A 169 -14.89 -8.73 5.09
C ARG A 169 -15.91 -9.08 4.01
N ASN A 170 -16.05 -8.23 3.00
CA ASN A 170 -17.07 -8.32 1.98
C ASN A 170 -16.42 -8.72 0.64
N GLU A 171 -16.65 -9.94 0.19
CA GLU A 171 -16.09 -10.44 -1.07
C GLU A 171 -16.59 -9.66 -2.29
N HIS A 172 -17.78 -9.06 -2.23
CA HIS A 172 -18.32 -8.25 -3.32
C HIS A 172 -17.49 -7.00 -3.64
N ILE A 173 -16.62 -6.57 -2.74
CA ILE A 173 -15.65 -5.48 -2.96
C ILE A 173 -14.54 -5.90 -3.95
N LEU A 174 -14.37 -7.20 -4.18
CA LEU A 174 -13.31 -7.75 -5.03
C LEU A 174 -13.78 -8.10 -6.46
N ASN A 175 -15.06 -7.85 -6.77
CA ASN A 175 -15.71 -8.24 -8.02
C ASN A 175 -16.09 -7.02 -8.88
#